data_AF-A0A956MJM0-F1
#
_entry.id   AF-A0A956MJM0-F1
#
_cell.length_a   1.000
_cell.length_b   1.000
_cell.length_c   1.000
_cell.angle_alpha   90.00
_cell.angle_beta   90.00
_cell.angle_gamma   90.00
#
_symmetry.space_group_name_H-M   'P 1'
#
loop_
_entity.id
_entity.type
_entity.pdbx_description
1 polymer ?
#
loop_
_entity_poly.entity_id
_entity_poly.type
_entity_poly.pdbx_seq_one_letter_code
_entity_poly.pdbx_strand_id
1 'polypeptide(L)'
;MVCNHRPGDWFELSGENLRFPPGQTFPLYPLAALLPLLPAKQRDTDPADWMTTDTEVACPDPHCGARFRIVRTGRRTFRHGDVTRVPLGPA
;
A
#
# COMPACT_ATOMS: atom_id res chain seq x y z
N MET A 1 -17.19 10.27 12.25
CA MET A 1 -15.86 9.93 11.71
C MET A 1 -15.25 11.23 11.19
N VAL A 2 -14.03 11.58 11.61
CA VAL A 2 -13.40 12.87 11.26
C VAL A 2 -12.84 12.84 9.83
N CYS A 3 -12.29 11.70 9.41
CA CYS A 3 -11.82 11.49 8.04
C CYS A 3 -12.97 11.04 7.11
N ASN A 4 -12.85 11.34 5.82
CA ASN A 4 -13.89 11.08 4.80
C ASN A 4 -13.95 9.62 4.30
N HIS A 5 -12.97 8.77 4.66
CA HIS A 5 -13.04 7.36 4.28
C HIS A 5 -14.17 6.66 5.05
N ARG A 6 -14.72 5.58 4.50
CA ARG A 6 -15.77 4.79 5.10
C ARG A 6 -15.34 3.33 5.22
N PRO A 7 -15.93 2.54 6.13
CA PRO A 7 -15.74 1.10 6.13
C PRO A 7 -16.08 0.54 4.73
N GLY A 8 -15.14 -0.18 4.14
CA GLY A 8 -15.27 -0.72 2.78
C GLY A 8 -14.61 0.12 1.68
N ASP A 9 -14.21 1.37 1.94
CA ASP A 9 -13.41 2.12 0.97
C ASP A 9 -12.06 1.43 0.76
N TRP A 10 -11.63 1.32 -0.50
CA TRP A 10 -10.40 0.62 -0.84
C TRP A 10 -9.70 1.24 -2.05
N PHE A 11 -8.42 0.90 -2.24
CA PHE A 11 -7.69 1.18 -3.46
C PHE A 11 -6.72 0.04 -3.74
N GLU A 12 -6.37 -0.14 -5.00
CA GLU A 12 -5.36 -1.07 -5.44
C GLU A 12 -4.04 -0.33 -5.69
N LEU A 13 -2.92 -0.97 -5.36
CA LEU A 13 -1.60 -0.53 -5.78
C LEU A 13 -0.99 -1.59 -6.71
N SER A 14 -0.52 -1.17 -7.87
CA SER A 14 0.25 -2.00 -8.80
C SER A 14 1.51 -1.26 -9.24
N GLY A 15 2.65 -1.64 -8.66
CA GLY A 15 3.90 -0.91 -8.85
C GLY A 15 3.81 0.48 -8.23
N GLU A 16 3.84 1.50 -9.08
CA GLU A 16 3.72 2.92 -8.71
C GLU A 16 2.29 3.47 -8.87
N ASN A 17 1.36 2.68 -9.40
CA ASN A 17 0.02 3.15 -9.79
C ASN A 17 -1.02 2.79 -8.74
N LEU A 18 -1.67 3.82 -8.18
CA LEU A 18 -2.87 3.69 -7.35
C LEU A 18 -4.12 3.69 -8.23
N ARG A 19 -5.03 2.73 -8.01
CA ARG A 19 -6.33 2.65 -8.65
C ARG A 19 -7.43 2.70 -7.61
N PHE A 20 -8.39 3.60 -7.83
CA PHE A 20 -9.57 3.77 -6.98
C PHE A 20 -10.82 3.24 -7.70
N PRO A 21 -11.82 2.72 -6.97
CA PRO A 21 -13.13 2.41 -7.52
C PRO A 21 -13.77 3.67 -8.15
N PRO A 22 -14.58 3.51 -9.22
CA PRO A 22 -15.29 4.64 -9.82
C PRO A 22 -16.10 5.43 -8.79
N GLY A 23 -15.92 6.75 -8.75
CA GLY A 23 -16.64 7.64 -7.83
C GLY A 23 -16.13 7.63 -6.38
N GLN A 24 -15.14 6.81 -6.04
CA GLN A 24 -14.54 6.82 -4.70
C GLN A 24 -13.38 7.82 -4.64
N THR A 25 -13.32 8.57 -3.54
CA THR A 25 -12.15 9.38 -3.17
C THR A 25 -11.49 8.76 -1.94
N PHE A 26 -10.23 9.12 -1.68
CA PHE A 26 -9.56 8.69 -0.46
C PHE A 26 -8.88 9.90 0.20
N PRO A 27 -9.06 10.10 1.51
CA PRO A 27 -8.49 11.26 2.20
C PRO A 27 -6.96 11.24 2.20
N LEU A 28 -6.35 12.40 1.95
CA LEU A 28 -4.92 12.57 1.76
C LEU A 28 -4.07 12.12 2.96
N TYR A 29 -4.46 12.48 4.18
CA TYR A 29 -3.65 12.22 5.38
C TYR A 29 -3.49 10.72 5.72
N PRO A 30 -4.56 9.89 5.76
CA PRO A 30 -4.38 8.46 5.91
C PRO A 30 -3.69 7.83 4.71
N LEU A 31 -3.89 8.34 3.47
CA LEU A 31 -3.11 7.87 2.33
C LEU A 31 -1.60 8.12 2.56
N ALA A 32 -1.23 9.32 3.01
CA ALA A 32 0.15 9.67 3.33
C ALA A 32 0.76 8.79 4.43
N ALA A 33 -0.03 8.36 5.41
CA ALA A 33 0.41 7.40 6.44
C ALA A 33 0.61 5.97 5.88
N LEU A 34 -0.20 5.57 4.89
CA LEU A 34 -0.10 4.26 4.26
C LEU A 34 1.06 4.17 3.27
N LEU A 35 1.28 5.23 2.48
CA LEU A 35 2.24 5.27 1.36
C LEU A 35 3.64 4.71 1.69
N PRO A 36 4.28 5.03 2.84
CA PRO A 36 5.60 4.50 3.17
C PRO A 36 5.66 2.97 3.29
N LEU A 37 4.55 2.34 3.65
CA LEU A 37 4.48 0.90 3.89
C LEU A 37 4.22 0.11 2.60
N LEU A 38 3.47 0.70 1.66
CA LEU A 38 2.98 -0.02 0.48
C LEU A 38 4.08 -0.62 -0.40
N PRO A 39 5.22 0.06 -0.68
CA PRO A 39 6.29 -0.54 -1.48
C PRO A 39 6.85 -1.81 -0.86
N ALA A 40 7.08 -1.84 0.45
CA ALA A 40 7.58 -3.02 1.14
C ALA A 40 6.51 -4.13 1.14
N LYS A 41 5.24 -3.78 1.37
CA LYS A 41 4.12 -4.73 1.35
C LYS A 41 3.87 -5.39 -0.01
N GLN A 42 4.34 -4.79 -1.12
CA GLN A 42 4.29 -5.40 -2.46
C GLN A 42 5.37 -6.49 -2.69
N ARG A 43 6.40 -6.57 -1.85
CA ARG A 43 7.56 -7.46 -2.06
C ARG A 43 7.47 -8.70 -1.17
N ASP A 44 8.10 -9.79 -1.60
CA ASP A 44 8.36 -10.91 -0.69
C ASP A 44 9.39 -10.44 0.36
N THR A 45 9.01 -10.55 1.62
CA THR A 45 9.76 -10.11 2.81
C THR A 45 9.95 -11.32 3.73
N ASP A 46 10.89 -11.26 4.67
CA ASP A 46 11.19 -12.38 5.57
C ASP A 46 9.94 -12.77 6.41
N PRO A 47 9.61 -14.07 6.58
CA PRO A 47 8.44 -14.48 7.34
C PRO A 47 8.42 -14.03 8.81
N ALA A 48 9.58 -13.71 9.40
CA ALA A 48 9.69 -13.21 10.77
C ALA A 48 9.69 -11.68 10.89
N ASP A 49 9.66 -10.95 9.77
CA ASP A 49 9.56 -9.49 9.78
C ASP A 49 8.11 -9.05 10.05
N TRP A 50 7.90 -8.08 10.95
CA TRP A 50 6.59 -7.47 11.19
C TRP A 50 6.00 -6.86 9.91
N MET A 51 6.86 -6.42 8.98
CA MET A 51 6.44 -5.94 7.66
C MET A 51 5.76 -7.05 6.84
N THR A 52 5.99 -8.33 7.16
CA THR A 52 5.27 -9.47 6.57
C THR A 52 3.95 -9.74 7.28
N THR A 53 3.96 -9.80 8.61
CA THR A 53 2.83 -10.28 9.42
C THR A 53 1.77 -9.22 9.69
N ASP A 54 2.17 -7.97 9.92
CA ASP A 54 1.29 -6.95 10.51
C ASP A 54 0.63 -6.14 9.40
N THR A 55 -0.60 -6.50 9.04
CA THR A 55 -1.30 -5.97 7.86
C THR A 55 -2.30 -4.86 8.17
N GLU A 56 -2.52 -4.52 9.44
CA GLU A 56 -3.45 -3.49 9.87
C GLU A 56 -2.73 -2.20 10.27
N VAL A 57 -3.08 -1.09 9.63
CA VAL A 57 -2.49 0.22 9.87
C VAL A 57 -3.56 1.16 10.40
N ALA A 58 -3.31 1.81 11.53
CA ALA A 58 -4.23 2.77 12.11
C ALA A 58 -4.25 4.08 11.30
N CYS A 59 -5.42 4.73 11.25
CA CYS A 59 -5.52 6.10 10.77
C CYS A 59 -4.67 7.03 11.67
N PRO A 60 -3.89 7.96 11.10
CA PRO A 60 -3.03 8.86 11.88
C PRO A 60 -3.84 9.86 12.74
N ASP A 61 -5.11 10.08 12.41
CA ASP A 61 -6.01 10.88 13.24
C ASP A 61 -6.49 10.05 14.45
N PRO A 62 -6.13 10.45 15.69
CA PRO A 62 -6.44 9.68 16.89
C PRO A 62 -7.95 9.58 17.17
N HIS A 63 -8.77 10.50 16.65
CA HIS A 63 -10.22 10.49 16.83
C HIS A 63 -10.96 9.72 15.74
N CYS A 64 -10.28 9.35 14.66
CA CYS A 64 -10.88 8.63 13.56
C CYS A 64 -11.13 7.15 13.89
N GLY A 65 -10.17 6.51 14.57
CA GLY A 65 -10.28 5.12 15.03
C GLY A 65 -10.31 4.05 13.92
N ALA A 66 -10.19 4.44 12.66
CA ALA A 66 -10.18 3.50 11.54
C ALA A 66 -8.88 2.71 11.46
N ARG A 67 -8.99 1.49 10.92
CA ARG A 67 -7.86 0.61 10.61
C ARG A 67 -7.97 0.17 9.14
N PHE A 68 -6.88 0.28 8.42
CA PHE A 68 -6.77 -0.11 7.02
C PHE A 68 -6.03 -1.45 6.94
N ARG A 69 -6.59 -2.41 6.22
CA ARG A 69 -5.97 -3.72 6.01
C ARG A 69 -5.33 -3.78 4.63
N ILE A 70 -4.05 -4.16 4.58
CA ILE A 70 -3.31 -4.36 3.34
C ILE A 70 -3.30 -5.86 3.02
N VAL A 71 -3.75 -6.23 1.83
CA VAL A 71 -3.79 -7.62 1.36
C VAL A 71 -3.05 -7.74 0.03
N ARG A 72 -2.17 -8.73 -0.11
CA ARG A 72 -1.55 -9.08 -1.40
C ARG A 72 -2.58 -9.83 -2.25
N THR A 73 -2.94 -9.28 -3.41
CA THR A 73 -4.00 -9.83 -4.27
C THR A 73 -3.50 -10.73 -5.39
N GLY A 74 -2.19 -10.71 -5.69
CA GLY A 74 -1.61 -11.54 -6.74
C GLY A 74 -0.09 -11.37 -6.87
N ARG A 75 0.52 -12.22 -7.70
CA ARG A 75 1.93 -12.13 -8.09
C ARG A 75 2.04 -11.61 -9.52
N ARG A 76 3.13 -10.91 -9.82
CA ARG A 76 3.48 -10.51 -11.17
C ARG A 76 4.96 -10.72 -11.43
N THR A 77 5.33 -10.91 -12.69
CA THR A 77 6.73 -10.87 -13.12
C THR A 77 7.23 -9.43 -13.03
N PHE A 78 8.40 -9.24 -12.43
CA PHE A 78 9.04 -7.93 -12.31
C PHE A 78 10.33 -7.93 -13.13
N ARG A 79 10.43 -7.05 -14.12
CA ARG A 79 11.65 -6.89 -14.93
C ARG A 79 12.27 -5.55 -14.62
N HIS A 80 13.59 -5.55 -14.43
CA HIS A 80 14.33 -4.34 -14.09
C HIS A 80 14.15 -3.20 -15.10
N GLY A 81 14.24 -3.53 -16.39
CA GLY A 81 14.09 -2.55 -17.47
C GLY A 81 12.69 -1.94 -17.61
N ASP A 82 11.68 -2.50 -16.93
CA ASP A 82 10.31 -1.97 -16.95
C ASP A 82 10.16 -0.78 -15.97
N VAL A 83 11.03 -0.65 -14.98
CA VAL A 83 10.90 0.33 -13.87
C VAL A 83 12.09 1.27 -13.71
N THR A 84 13.20 1.00 -14.40
CA THR A 84 14.37 1.88 -14.37
C THR A 84 15.19 1.75 -15.64
N ARG A 85 15.91 2.84 -15.97
CA ARG A 85 16.90 2.87 -17.05
C ARG A 85 18.33 2.66 -16.56
N VAL A 86 18.55 2.69 -15.25
CA VAL A 86 19.84 2.33 -14.65
C VAL A 86 20.09 0.86 -14.94
N PRO A 87 21.24 0.42 -15.48
CA PRO A 87 21.50 -1.00 -15.71
C PRO A 87 21.50 -1.83 -14.41
N LEU A 88 21.20 -3.13 -14.51
CA LEU A 88 21.50 -4.05 -13.41
C LEU A 88 23.02 -4.14 -13.27
N GLY A 89 23.52 -3.96 -12.05
CA GLY A 89 24.91 -4.22 -11.73
C GLY A 89 25.25 -5.71 -11.89
N PRO A 90 26.54 -6.07 -11.84
CA PRO A 90 26.96 -7.46 -11.73
C PRO A 90 26.29 -8.12 -10.50
N ALA A 91 25.98 -9.41 -10.64
CA ALA A 91 25.42 -10.24 -9.57
C ALA A 91 26.43 -10.51 -8.47
#